data_AF-A0A968QTQ9-F1
#
_entry.id   AF-A0A968QTQ9-F1
#
_cell.length_a   1.000
_cell.length_b   1.000
_cell.length_c   1.000
_cell.angle_alpha   90.00
_cell.angle_beta   90.00
_cell.angle_gamma   90.00
#
_symmetry.space_group_name_H-M   'P 1'
#
loop_
_entity.id
_entity.type
_entity.pdbx_description
1 polymer ?
#
loop_
_entity_poly.entity_id
_entity_poly.type
_entity_poly.pdbx_seq_one_letter_code
_entity_poly.pdbx_strand_id
1 'polypeptide(L)'
;MLKDLLNRLYSGETEIERIIDKISSGSETSVLNIPRKDKLHRGSADTLYNKIIIEFENDLKVSLKHAKEQLAGYLLGQFNSGEGYNFTLIASDCIVWKVFSPDVSQLDKLENLTEDELKLNEVDSASFTLTENNAEEFYYWIDRFFFKETENNGQH
;
A
#
# COMPACT_ATOMS: atom_id res chain seq x y z
N MET A 1 12.51 -13.94 -3.29
CA MET A 1 12.16 -12.53 -3.07
C MET A 1 11.00 -12.15 -4.01
N LEU A 2 10.26 -11.05 -3.76
CA LEU A 2 9.21 -10.48 -4.64
C LEU A 2 9.60 -10.57 -6.13
N LYS A 3 10.84 -10.18 -6.43
CA LYS A 3 11.43 -10.22 -7.77
C LYS A 3 11.52 -11.62 -8.39
N ASP A 4 11.81 -12.66 -7.61
CA ASP A 4 11.91 -14.04 -8.10
C ASP A 4 10.55 -14.66 -8.39
N LEU A 5 9.56 -14.40 -7.53
CA LEU A 5 8.19 -14.88 -7.71
C LEU A 5 7.57 -14.25 -8.96
N LEU A 6 7.83 -12.96 -9.17
CA LEU A 6 7.27 -12.23 -10.28
C LEU A 6 8.00 -12.50 -11.60
N ASN A 7 9.33 -12.66 -11.58
CA ASN A 7 10.05 -13.20 -12.75
C ASN A 7 9.51 -14.58 -13.14
N ARG A 8 9.07 -15.41 -12.18
CA ARG A 8 8.49 -16.72 -12.49
C ARG A 8 7.07 -16.62 -13.10
N LEU A 9 6.25 -15.69 -12.62
CA LEU A 9 4.86 -15.52 -13.09
C LEU A 9 4.77 -14.71 -14.39
N TYR A 10 5.75 -13.83 -14.63
CA TYR A 10 5.74 -12.86 -15.73
C TYR A 10 6.98 -12.92 -16.61
N SER A 11 7.74 -14.02 -16.57
CA SER A 11 8.94 -14.21 -17.41
C SER A 11 8.59 -13.92 -18.87
N GLY A 12 9.15 -12.84 -19.41
CA GLY A 12 8.93 -12.42 -20.81
C GLY A 12 7.94 -11.26 -20.99
N GLU A 13 7.22 -10.86 -19.95
CA GLU A 13 6.33 -9.69 -19.95
C GLU A 13 7.08 -8.44 -19.46
N THR A 14 7.94 -7.91 -20.33
CA THR A 14 8.91 -6.83 -20.01
C THR A 14 8.31 -5.54 -19.43
N GLU A 15 7.02 -5.29 -19.64
CA GLU A 15 6.33 -4.13 -19.08
C GLU A 15 5.94 -4.34 -17.62
N ILE A 16 5.51 -5.55 -17.26
CA ILE A 16 5.18 -5.93 -15.88
C ILE A 16 6.45 -5.93 -15.03
N GLU A 17 7.54 -6.48 -15.55
CA GLU A 17 8.87 -6.43 -14.91
C GLU A 17 9.29 -4.99 -14.59
N ARG A 18 9.04 -4.03 -15.49
CA ARG A 18 9.35 -2.60 -15.28
C ARG A 18 8.49 -1.94 -14.21
N ILE A 19 7.20 -2.25 -14.15
CA ILE A 19 6.32 -1.68 -13.11
C ILE A 19 6.71 -2.25 -11.75
N ILE A 20 6.99 -3.54 -11.68
CA ILE A 20 7.49 -4.20 -10.47
C ILE A 20 8.82 -3.61 -10.04
N ASP A 21 9.74 -3.36 -10.98
CA ASP A 21 11.00 -2.70 -10.69
C ASP A 21 10.78 -1.29 -10.15
N LYS A 22 9.80 -0.53 -10.67
CA LYS A 22 9.45 0.79 -10.12
C LYS A 22 8.95 0.68 -8.67
N ILE A 23 8.01 -0.22 -8.40
CA ILE A 23 7.49 -0.48 -7.05
C ILE A 23 8.64 -0.89 -6.12
N SER A 24 9.47 -1.82 -6.57
CA SER A 24 10.64 -2.35 -5.84
C SER A 24 11.82 -1.37 -5.78
N SER A 25 11.77 -0.22 -6.46
CA SER A 25 12.82 0.81 -6.43
C SER A 25 12.46 2.03 -5.59
N GLY A 26 11.16 2.22 -5.27
CA GLY A 26 10.69 3.25 -4.33
C GLY A 26 10.84 2.84 -2.85
N SER A 27 11.74 1.90 -2.54
CA SER A 27 11.36 0.74 -1.73
C SER A 27 11.70 0.75 -0.24
N GLU A 28 12.15 1.86 0.34
CA GLU A 28 12.14 2.01 1.79
C GLU A 28 11.96 3.49 2.09
N THR A 29 10.70 3.89 2.32
CA THR A 29 10.43 5.28 2.69
C THR A 29 10.16 5.38 4.17
N SER A 30 10.96 6.20 4.81
CA SER A 30 10.82 6.47 6.23
C SER A 30 9.60 7.32 6.51
N VAL A 31 8.67 6.74 7.26
CA VAL A 31 7.49 7.44 7.75
C VAL A 31 7.75 7.88 9.19
N LEU A 32 7.65 9.19 9.42
CA LEU A 32 7.83 9.80 10.74
C LEU A 32 6.47 9.99 11.42
N ASN A 33 6.49 10.40 12.69
CA ASN A 33 5.30 10.81 13.44
C ASN A 33 4.22 9.73 13.60
N ILE A 34 4.62 8.45 13.60
CA ILE A 34 3.70 7.34 13.81
C ILE A 34 3.32 7.28 15.31
N PRO A 35 2.03 7.46 15.65
CA PRO A 35 1.59 7.47 17.04
C PRO A 35 1.51 6.04 17.62
N ARG A 36 2.17 5.84 18.76
CA ARG A 36 2.08 4.61 19.56
C ARG A 36 1.98 4.97 21.03
N LYS A 37 0.85 4.64 21.67
CA LYS A 37 0.50 4.89 23.09
C LYS A 37 1.07 6.18 23.69
N ASP A 38 2.33 6.17 24.10
CA ASP A 38 2.97 7.27 24.83
C ASP A 38 4.11 7.97 24.06
N LYS A 39 4.33 7.64 22.77
CA LYS A 39 5.40 8.24 21.96
C LYS A 39 5.10 8.25 20.46
N LEU A 40 5.75 9.19 19.77
CA LEU A 40 5.91 9.11 18.32
C LEU A 40 7.10 8.21 17.98
N HIS A 41 7.00 7.49 16.87
CA HIS A 41 8.12 6.72 16.35
C HIS A 41 8.21 6.81 14.83
N ARG A 42 9.27 6.21 14.29
CA ARG A 42 9.54 6.09 12.86
C ARG A 42 9.33 4.64 12.44
N GLY A 43 8.71 4.46 11.29
CA GLY A 43 8.65 3.20 10.57
C GLY A 43 9.27 3.35 9.18
N SER A 44 9.36 2.25 8.45
CA SER A 44 9.85 2.22 7.07
C SER A 44 8.86 1.42 6.25
N ALA A 45 8.06 2.11 5.44
CA ALA A 45 7.15 1.44 4.52
C ALA A 45 7.96 0.86 3.35
N ASP A 46 7.63 -0.37 2.94
CA ASP A 46 8.27 -1.01 1.79
C ASP A 46 8.02 -0.24 0.49
N THR A 47 6.90 0.47 0.37
CA THR A 47 6.71 1.44 -0.71
C THR A 47 5.84 2.58 -0.24
N LEU A 48 6.30 3.81 -0.47
CA LEU A 48 5.49 5.02 -0.41
C LEU A 48 5.71 5.80 -1.70
N TYR A 49 4.69 5.84 -2.56
CA TYR A 49 4.76 6.52 -3.83
C TYR A 49 3.44 7.24 -4.11
N ASN A 50 3.50 8.54 -4.37
CA ASN A 50 2.33 9.42 -4.46
C ASN A 50 1.43 9.25 -3.21
N LYS A 51 0.19 8.79 -3.41
CA LYS A 51 -0.77 8.49 -2.34
C LYS A 51 -0.99 6.98 -2.19
N ILE A 52 0.02 6.16 -2.45
CA ILE A 52 -0.01 4.70 -2.29
C ILE A 52 1.01 4.30 -1.23
N ILE A 53 0.58 3.51 -0.26
CA ILE A 53 1.44 2.87 0.76
C ILE A 53 1.29 1.36 0.61
N ILE A 54 2.42 0.65 0.49
CA ILE A 54 2.44 -0.80 0.32
C ILE A 54 3.33 -1.41 1.39
N GLU A 55 2.83 -2.47 2.01
CA GLU A 55 3.60 -3.35 2.88
C GLU A 55 3.60 -4.77 2.30
N PHE A 56 4.78 -5.33 2.13
CA PHE A 56 4.98 -6.67 1.61
C PHE A 56 5.21 -7.68 2.73
N GLU A 57 4.63 -8.85 2.56
CA GLU A 57 4.67 -9.94 3.51
C GLU A 57 5.09 -11.24 2.83
N ASN A 58 5.77 -12.13 3.55
CA ASN A 58 6.14 -13.44 2.98
C ASN A 58 4.93 -14.36 2.83
N ASP A 59 3.98 -14.30 3.77
CA ASP A 59 2.72 -15.03 3.75
C ASP A 59 1.64 -14.14 4.35
N LEU A 60 0.85 -13.51 3.47
CA LEU A 60 -0.13 -12.53 3.89
C LEU A 60 -1.21 -13.15 4.78
N LYS A 61 -1.50 -14.47 4.66
CA LYS A 61 -2.52 -15.11 5.50
C LYS A 61 -2.11 -15.11 6.97
N VAL A 62 -0.82 -15.23 7.24
CA VAL A 62 -0.27 -15.28 8.60
C VAL A 62 -0.07 -13.87 9.16
N SER A 63 0.43 -12.95 8.34
CA SER A 63 0.85 -11.62 8.80
C SER A 63 -0.13 -10.48 8.50
N LEU A 64 -1.32 -10.76 7.93
CA LEU A 64 -2.30 -9.71 7.58
C LEU A 64 -2.59 -8.72 8.71
N LYS A 65 -2.71 -9.20 9.95
CA LYS A 65 -2.97 -8.33 11.10
C LYS A 65 -1.82 -7.35 11.31
N HIS A 66 -0.58 -7.83 11.20
CA HIS A 66 0.62 -7.02 11.36
C HIS A 66 0.74 -5.98 10.25
N ALA A 67 0.60 -6.41 8.98
CA ALA A 67 0.62 -5.51 7.83
C ALA A 67 -0.44 -4.40 7.95
N LYS A 68 -1.65 -4.72 8.45
CA LYS A 68 -2.69 -3.71 8.69
C LYS A 68 -2.30 -2.71 9.78
N GLU A 69 -1.69 -3.15 10.87
CA GLU A 69 -1.18 -2.27 11.93
C GLU A 69 -0.09 -1.34 11.37
N GLN A 70 0.85 -1.85 10.55
CA GLN A 70 1.88 -1.04 9.90
C GLN A 70 1.28 -0.01 8.94
N LEU A 71 0.36 -0.42 8.05
CA LEU A 71 -0.34 0.49 7.13
C LEU A 71 -1.12 1.57 7.89
N ALA A 72 -1.77 1.23 9.00
CA ALA A 72 -2.45 2.19 9.87
C ALA A 72 -1.46 3.19 10.47
N GLY A 73 -0.33 2.70 10.99
CA GLY A 73 0.75 3.54 11.50
C GLY A 73 1.29 4.50 10.44
N TYR A 74 1.54 4.02 9.22
CA TYR A 74 2.03 4.86 8.14
C TYR A 74 1.03 5.93 7.71
N LEU A 75 -0.25 5.57 7.60
CA LEU A 75 -1.32 6.53 7.32
C LEU A 75 -1.38 7.64 8.39
N LEU A 76 -1.34 7.26 9.67
CA LEU A 76 -1.36 8.21 10.77
C LEU A 76 -0.10 9.09 10.78
N GLY A 77 1.08 8.52 10.49
CA GLY A 77 2.32 9.27 10.35
C GLY A 77 2.25 10.33 9.23
N GLN A 78 1.69 9.97 8.08
CA GLN A 78 1.46 10.90 6.97
C GLN A 78 0.44 11.98 7.32
N PHE A 79 -0.68 11.59 7.94
CA PHE A 79 -1.71 12.51 8.40
C PHE A 79 -1.14 13.54 9.40
N ASN A 80 -0.41 13.07 10.41
CA ASN A 80 0.24 13.92 11.42
C ASN A 80 1.35 14.80 10.84
N SER A 81 1.84 14.46 9.65
CA SER A 81 2.83 15.26 8.90
C SER A 81 2.18 16.26 7.93
N GLY A 82 0.85 16.33 7.87
CA GLY A 82 0.10 17.30 7.07
C GLY A 82 -0.33 16.82 5.67
N GLU A 83 -0.05 15.56 5.31
CA GLU A 83 -0.35 15.01 3.98
C GLU A 83 -1.83 14.63 3.75
N GLY A 84 -2.62 14.65 4.83
CA GLY A 84 -4.00 14.14 4.86
C GLY A 84 -4.08 12.61 4.96
N TYR A 85 -5.29 12.07 4.88
CA TYR A 85 -5.55 10.62 5.02
C TYR A 85 -5.91 9.91 3.69
N ASN A 86 -5.92 10.65 2.57
CA ASN A 86 -6.32 10.12 1.26
C ASN A 86 -5.19 9.29 0.64
N PHE A 87 -4.97 8.09 1.19
CA PHE A 87 -4.01 7.11 0.69
C PHE A 87 -4.70 5.80 0.31
N THR A 88 -4.21 5.16 -0.75
CA THR A 88 -4.46 3.74 -1.05
C THR A 88 -3.48 2.92 -0.22
N LEU A 89 -4.00 2.07 0.66
CA LEU A 89 -3.20 1.22 1.52
C LEU A 89 -3.24 -0.22 0.98
N ILE A 90 -2.09 -0.84 0.77
CA ILE A 90 -2.00 -2.17 0.14
C ILE A 90 -1.14 -3.09 1.00
N ALA A 91 -1.64 -4.28 1.31
CA ALA A 91 -0.84 -5.36 1.88
C ALA A 91 -0.74 -6.51 0.87
N SER A 92 0.46 -7.05 0.65
CA SER A 92 0.67 -8.03 -0.42
C SER A 92 1.74 -9.08 -0.12
N ASP A 93 1.50 -10.33 -0.51
CA ASP A 93 2.53 -11.37 -0.63
C ASP A 93 2.93 -11.62 -2.10
N CYS A 94 2.71 -10.61 -2.94
CA CYS A 94 2.87 -10.59 -4.39
C CYS A 94 1.88 -11.50 -5.16
N ILE A 95 1.13 -12.37 -4.48
CA ILE A 95 0.07 -13.19 -5.06
C ILE A 95 -1.28 -12.56 -4.71
N VAL A 96 -1.53 -12.33 -3.43
CA VAL A 96 -2.73 -11.69 -2.92
C VAL A 96 -2.41 -10.22 -2.65
N TRP A 97 -3.20 -9.34 -3.23
CA TRP A 97 -3.08 -7.88 -3.10
C TRP A 97 -4.36 -7.37 -2.43
N LYS A 98 -4.29 -7.07 -1.13
CA LYS A 98 -5.44 -6.56 -0.38
C LYS A 98 -5.38 -5.04 -0.29
N VAL A 99 -6.45 -4.37 -0.71
CA VAL A 99 -6.58 -2.92 -0.65
C VAL A 99 -7.39 -2.53 0.58
N PHE A 100 -6.92 -1.53 1.31
CA PHE A 100 -7.54 -1.05 2.53
C PHE A 100 -7.83 0.44 2.49
N SER A 101 -8.83 0.84 3.27
CA SER A 101 -9.15 2.23 3.57
C SER A 101 -9.41 2.40 5.08
N PRO A 102 -9.13 3.59 5.66
CA PRO A 102 -9.50 3.85 7.04
C PRO A 102 -11.01 3.78 7.23
N ASP A 103 -11.44 3.27 8.38
CA ASP A 103 -12.86 3.23 8.74
C ASP A 103 -13.43 4.65 8.81
N VAL A 104 -14.48 4.90 8.03
CA VAL A 104 -15.13 6.21 7.91
C VAL A 104 -15.59 6.75 9.28
N SER A 105 -15.98 5.86 10.20
CA SER A 105 -16.41 6.24 11.55
C SER A 105 -15.27 6.77 12.45
N GLN A 106 -14.02 6.63 12.03
CA GLN A 106 -12.82 7.06 12.77
C GLN A 106 -12.13 8.29 12.17
N LEU A 107 -12.59 8.81 11.02
CA LEU A 107 -11.92 9.91 10.31
C LEU A 107 -11.80 11.20 11.15
N ASP A 108 -12.84 11.55 11.91
CA ASP A 108 -12.82 12.74 12.77
C ASP A 108 -11.93 12.59 14.02
N LYS A 109 -11.31 11.41 14.21
CA LYS A 109 -10.53 11.06 15.40
C LYS A 109 -9.09 10.70 15.07
N LEU A 110 -8.67 10.77 13.81
CA LEU A 110 -7.35 10.29 13.37
C LEU A 110 -6.19 10.86 14.19
N GLU A 111 -6.26 12.13 14.60
CA GLU A 111 -5.25 12.80 15.42
C GLU A 111 -5.02 12.16 16.81
N ASN A 112 -5.98 11.38 17.30
CA ASN A 112 -5.98 10.78 18.64
C ASN A 112 -5.81 9.25 18.62
N LEU A 113 -5.71 8.65 17.43
CA LEU A 113 -5.60 7.18 17.29
C LEU A 113 -4.14 6.74 17.25
N THR A 114 -3.90 5.52 17.72
CA THR A 114 -2.64 4.79 17.49
C THR A 114 -2.79 3.76 16.38
N GLU A 115 -1.65 3.24 15.91
CA GLU A 115 -1.57 2.22 14.85
C GLU A 115 -2.41 0.95 15.12
N ASP A 116 -2.59 0.57 16.39
CA ASP A 116 -3.42 -0.56 16.83
C ASP A 116 -4.91 -0.22 17.02
N GLU A 117 -5.26 1.05 17.00
CA GLU A 117 -6.64 1.54 17.20
C GLU A 117 -7.34 1.92 15.90
N LEU A 118 -6.60 2.41 14.90
CA LEU A 118 -7.16 2.74 13.60
C LEU A 118 -7.57 1.47 12.86
N LYS A 119 -8.87 1.32 12.61
CA LYS A 119 -9.40 0.20 11.84
C LYS A 119 -9.24 0.49 10.36
N LEU A 120 -8.72 -0.51 9.67
CA LEU A 120 -8.68 -0.54 8.21
C LEU A 120 -9.69 -1.56 7.69
N ASN A 121 -10.55 -1.11 6.78
CA ASN A 121 -11.54 -1.95 6.11
C ASN A 121 -11.05 -2.34 4.73
N GLU A 122 -11.17 -3.63 4.39
CA GLU A 122 -10.82 -4.11 3.06
C GLU A 122 -11.80 -3.53 2.03
N VAL A 123 -11.26 -3.09 0.90
CA VAL A 123 -12.03 -2.65 -0.25
C VAL A 123 -12.07 -3.83 -1.21
N ASP A 124 -12.95 -4.81 -0.96
CA ASP A 124 -12.98 -6.09 -1.68
C ASP A 124 -13.04 -5.91 -3.21
N SER A 125 -13.78 -4.90 -3.70
CA SER A 125 -13.87 -4.57 -5.12
C SER A 125 -12.56 -4.07 -5.76
N ALA A 126 -11.57 -3.74 -4.94
CA ALA A 126 -10.26 -3.25 -5.33
C ALA A 126 -9.13 -4.22 -4.97
N SER A 127 -9.37 -5.22 -4.11
CA SER A 127 -8.42 -6.30 -3.86
C SER A 127 -8.29 -7.23 -5.09
N PHE A 128 -7.12 -7.84 -5.25
CA PHE A 128 -6.81 -8.71 -6.38
C PHE A 128 -6.10 -9.98 -5.91
N THR A 129 -6.34 -11.10 -6.59
CA THR A 129 -5.55 -12.33 -6.41
C THR A 129 -4.98 -12.73 -7.75
N LEU A 130 -3.66 -12.72 -7.83
CA LEU A 130 -2.92 -13.11 -9.01
C LEU A 130 -2.93 -14.63 -9.20
N THR A 131 -3.20 -15.02 -10.42
CA THR A 131 -3.19 -16.39 -10.92
C THR A 131 -2.53 -16.40 -12.29
N GLU A 132 -2.22 -17.59 -12.80
CA GLU A 132 -1.62 -17.75 -14.14
C GLU A 132 -2.56 -17.27 -15.27
N ASN A 133 -3.86 -17.14 -15.01
CA ASN A 133 -4.87 -16.85 -16.04
C ASN A 133 -5.34 -15.39 -16.06
N ASN A 134 -4.88 -14.54 -15.12
CA ASN A 134 -5.34 -13.15 -15.00
C ASN A 134 -4.18 -12.14 -14.93
N ALA A 135 -3.02 -12.50 -15.49
CA ALA A 135 -1.85 -11.64 -15.62
C ALA A 135 -2.17 -10.30 -16.33
N GLU A 136 -2.94 -10.34 -17.41
CA GLU A 136 -3.35 -9.13 -18.14
C GLU A 136 -4.29 -8.25 -17.31
N GLU A 137 -5.23 -8.85 -16.57
CA GLU A 137 -6.10 -8.12 -15.65
C GLU A 137 -5.30 -7.47 -14.52
N PHE A 138 -4.27 -8.14 -14.02
CA PHE A 138 -3.36 -7.60 -13.01
C PHE A 138 -2.61 -6.37 -13.54
N TYR A 139 -2.20 -6.38 -14.81
CA TYR A 139 -1.57 -5.21 -15.43
C TYR A 139 -2.50 -3.99 -15.38
N TYR A 140 -3.76 -4.13 -15.83
CA TYR A 140 -4.73 -3.03 -15.75
C TYR A 140 -5.06 -2.61 -14.31
N TRP A 141 -5.05 -3.58 -13.39
CA TRP A 141 -5.25 -3.32 -11.97
C TRP A 141 -4.12 -2.46 -11.40
N ILE A 142 -2.86 -2.82 -11.65
CA ILE A 142 -1.69 -2.04 -11.25
C ILE A 142 -1.75 -0.65 -11.90
N ASP A 143 -2.02 -0.58 -13.21
CA ASP A 143 -2.04 0.67 -13.95
C ASP A 143 -2.98 1.71 -13.31
N ARG A 144 -4.19 1.26 -12.92
CA ARG A 144 -5.20 2.07 -12.25
C ARG A 144 -4.70 2.73 -10.95
N PHE A 145 -3.79 2.10 -10.21
CA PHE A 145 -3.27 2.68 -8.97
C PHE A 145 -2.08 3.59 -9.24
N PHE A 146 -1.10 3.12 -10.02
CA PHE A 146 0.20 3.79 -10.11
C PHE A 146 0.25 4.92 -11.14
N PHE A 147 -0.61 4.93 -12.15
CA PHE A 147 -0.56 5.90 -13.26
C PHE A 147 -1.72 6.89 -13.28
N LYS A 148 -2.62 6.85 -12.28
CA LYS A 148 -3.79 7.72 -12.23
C LYS A 148 -3.51 9.23 -12.06
N GLU A 149 -2.25 9.64 -11.86
CA GLU A 149 -1.88 11.07 -11.75
C GLU A 149 -0.67 11.46 -12.60
N THR A 150 -0.85 11.45 -13.93
CA THR A 150 -0.15 12.42 -14.80
C THR A 150 -1.07 13.51 -15.37
N GLU A 151 -2.38 13.46 -15.13
CA GLU A 151 -3.34 14.49 -15.56
C GLU A 151 -3.85 15.39 -14.43
N ASN A 152 -2.93 15.94 -13.64
CA ASN A 152 -3.17 17.21 -12.93
C ASN A 152 -2.08 18.21 -13.31
N ASN A 153 -1.99 18.49 -14.62
CA ASN A 153 -1.30 19.67 -15.14
C ASN A 153 -2.32 20.54 -15.87
N GLY A 154 -2.80 21.57 -15.17
CA GLY A 154 -3.37 22.78 -15.75
C GLY A 154 -4.89 22.77 -15.98
N GLN A 155 -5.47 23.96 -15.75
CA GLN A 155 -6.89 24.37 -15.89
C GLN A 155 -7.69 24.18 -14.59
N HIS A 156 -8.12 25.22 -13.88
CA HIS A 156 -8.40 26.63 -14.19
C HIS A 156 -8.18 27.53 -12.97
#